data_AF-K9H105-F1
#
_entry.id   AF-K9H105-F1
#
_cell.length_a   1.000
_cell.length_b   1.000
_cell.length_c   1.000
_cell.angle_alpha   90.00
_cell.angle_beta   90.00
_cell.angle_gamma   90.00
#
_symmetry.space_group_name_H-M   'P 1'
#
loop_
_entity.id
_entity.type
_entity.pdbx_description
1 polymer ?
#
loop_
_entity_poly.entity_id
_entity_poly.type
_entity_poly.pdbx_seq_one_letter_code
_entity_poly.pdbx_strand_id
1 'polypeptide(L)'
;MVFFSITYQTKPTVIKPGDQDFFRILNCEVEHQLLSYIYAEGSTNPEPNLHPLEAVTRVASICYLNHFLIVSPSSSGLGRALTKHLKTALDGCKLSLLVALPNQTFGLYVWALFVGAQGALGQPERQWFVERLARVAMICKWQSWEQISKLMTEFFFVAALDSLNWRSIWDEAMTGFVISESEELEFSSLLGTGALSLI
;
A
#
# COMPACT_ATOMS: atom_id res chain seq x y z
N MET A 1 -1.45 19.52 2.88
CA MET A 1 -0.13 18.86 2.94
C MET A 1 0.20 18.48 4.39
N VAL A 2 0.11 17.19 4.76
CA VAL A 2 0.40 16.71 6.14
C VAL A 2 1.88 16.93 6.45
N PHE A 3 2.73 16.65 5.47
CA PHE A 3 4.17 16.94 5.52
C PHE A 3 4.46 18.42 5.82
N PHE A 4 3.92 19.34 5.00
CA PHE A 4 4.14 20.78 5.19
C PHE A 4 3.66 21.25 6.57
N SER A 5 2.48 20.79 7.02
CA SER A 5 1.94 21.15 8.33
C SER A 5 2.86 20.70 9.47
N ILE A 6 3.39 19.49 9.40
CA ILE A 6 4.23 18.92 10.46
C ILE A 6 5.63 19.52 10.43
N THR A 7 6.20 19.75 9.25
CA THR A 7 7.50 20.41 9.12
C THR A 7 7.41 21.89 9.51
N TYR A 8 6.32 22.59 9.20
CA TYR A 8 6.10 23.95 9.67
C TYR A 8 5.93 24.02 11.20
N GLN A 9 5.21 23.07 11.80
CA GLN A 9 5.05 22.99 13.25
C GLN A 9 6.36 22.64 13.98
N THR A 10 7.21 21.81 13.39
CA THR A 10 8.47 21.39 14.01
C THR A 10 9.62 22.37 13.76
N LYS A 11 9.70 22.99 12.57
CA LYS A 11 10.71 24.00 12.20
C LYS A 11 10.15 25.02 11.19
N PRO A 12 9.48 26.09 11.65
CA PRO A 12 8.79 27.04 10.77
C PRO A 12 9.72 27.86 9.86
N THR A 13 11.02 27.92 10.16
CA THR A 13 12.02 28.64 9.35
C THR A 13 12.53 27.84 8.14
N VAL A 14 12.24 26.54 8.08
CA VAL A 14 12.76 25.63 7.04
C VAL A 14 11.90 25.67 5.78
N ILE A 15 10.61 25.94 5.92
CA ILE A 15 9.64 25.90 4.82
C ILE A 15 9.12 27.30 4.51
N LYS A 16 9.21 27.68 3.24
CA LYS A 16 8.68 28.92 2.69
C LYS A 16 7.34 28.66 1.98
N PRO A 17 6.48 29.68 1.84
CA PRO A 17 5.22 29.54 1.09
C PRO A 17 5.40 29.00 -0.35
N GLY A 18 6.50 29.34 -1.02
CA GLY A 18 6.81 28.82 -2.36
C GLY A 18 7.10 27.31 -2.41
N ASP A 19 7.47 26.70 -1.29
CA ASP A 19 7.73 25.25 -1.23
C ASP A 19 6.42 24.46 -1.38
N GLN A 20 5.28 25.01 -0.96
CA GLN A 20 3.98 24.36 -1.13
C GLN A 20 3.62 24.22 -2.62
N ASP A 21 3.84 25.27 -3.41
CA ASP A 21 3.60 25.23 -4.85
C ASP A 21 4.58 24.28 -5.54
N PHE A 22 5.85 24.28 -5.11
CA PHE A 22 6.86 23.32 -5.58
C PHE A 22 6.42 21.87 -5.34
N PHE A 23 6.03 21.50 -4.12
CA PHE A 23 5.60 20.14 -3.81
C PHE A 23 4.33 19.74 -4.57
N ARG A 24 3.42 20.69 -4.83
CA ARG A 24 2.24 20.43 -5.67
C ARG A 24 2.65 20.11 -7.11
N ILE A 25 3.52 20.92 -7.71
CA ILE A 25 3.99 20.71 -9.09
C ILE A 25 4.73 19.38 -9.18
N LEU A 26 5.66 19.12 -8.25
CA LEU A 26 6.40 17.87 -8.18
C LEU A 26 5.46 16.66 -8.08
N ASN A 27 4.42 16.74 -7.24
CA ASN A 27 3.43 15.67 -7.11
C ASN A 27 2.69 15.43 -8.43
N CYS A 28 2.23 16.49 -9.10
CA CYS A 28 1.56 16.37 -10.40
C CYS A 28 2.48 15.76 -11.47
N GLU A 29 3.76 16.13 -11.50
CA GLU A 29 4.74 15.57 -12.44
C GLU A 29 5.00 14.08 -12.16
N VAL A 30 5.19 13.70 -10.89
CA VAL A 30 5.40 12.30 -10.50
C VAL A 30 4.16 11.45 -10.79
N GLU A 31 2.95 11.94 -10.47
CA GLU A 31 1.70 11.26 -10.81
C GLU A 31 1.55 11.08 -12.32
N HIS A 32 1.82 12.13 -13.09
CA HIS A 32 1.77 12.06 -14.54
C HIS A 32 2.77 11.03 -15.08
N GLN A 33 4.01 11.02 -14.60
CA GLN A 33 5.02 10.04 -15.01
C GLN A 33 4.59 8.62 -14.66
N LEU A 34 4.10 8.39 -13.44
CA LEU A 34 3.59 7.09 -13.01
C LEU A 34 2.41 6.63 -13.88
N LEU A 35 1.53 7.53 -14.32
CA LEU A 35 0.40 7.18 -15.19
C LEU A 35 0.79 6.98 -16.66
N SER A 36 1.80 7.69 -17.15
CA SER A 36 2.14 7.75 -18.57
C SER A 36 3.23 6.75 -18.99
N TYR A 37 4.14 6.34 -18.10
CA TYR A 37 5.29 5.50 -18.49
C TYR A 37 4.89 4.17 -19.12
N ILE A 38 3.72 3.65 -18.76
CA ILE A 38 3.17 2.39 -19.29
C ILE A 38 2.70 2.49 -20.74
N TYR A 39 2.52 3.72 -21.23
CA TYR A 39 2.09 4.04 -22.59
C TYR A 39 3.25 4.60 -23.44
N ALA A 40 4.50 4.32 -23.07
CA ALA A 40 5.67 4.84 -23.76
C ALA A 40 5.60 4.60 -25.30
N GLU A 41 6.01 5.62 -26.05
CA GLU A 41 5.89 5.68 -27.51
C GLU A 41 6.56 4.47 -28.18
N GLY A 42 5.77 3.69 -28.94
CA GLY A 42 6.24 2.53 -29.70
C GLY A 42 5.63 1.19 -29.32
N SER A 43 4.78 1.11 -28.28
CA SER A 43 4.03 -0.11 -28.00
C SER A 43 2.85 -0.26 -28.97
N THR A 44 2.77 -1.40 -29.66
CA THR A 44 1.65 -1.75 -30.55
C THR A 44 0.40 -2.24 -29.81
N ASN A 45 0.51 -2.46 -28.50
CA ASN A 45 -0.59 -2.91 -27.66
C ASN A 45 -1.22 -1.72 -26.93
N PRO A 46 -2.52 -1.44 -27.13
CA PRO A 46 -3.22 -0.38 -26.41
C PRO A 46 -3.39 -0.69 -24.91
N GLU A 47 -3.27 -1.96 -24.51
CA GLU A 47 -3.26 -2.37 -23.11
C GLU A 47 -1.83 -2.67 -22.63
N PRO A 48 -1.35 -1.98 -21.58
CA PRO A 48 -0.03 -2.24 -21.02
C PRO A 48 -0.03 -3.59 -20.30
N ASN A 49 0.74 -4.55 -20.81
CA ASN A 49 0.96 -5.85 -20.18
C ASN A 49 1.93 -5.68 -18.99
N LEU A 50 1.38 -5.30 -17.85
CA LEU A 50 2.13 -5.02 -16.62
C LEU A 50 2.14 -6.25 -15.72
N HIS A 51 3.27 -6.48 -15.06
CA HIS A 51 3.31 -7.44 -13.98
C HIS A 51 2.33 -7.01 -12.87
N PRO A 52 1.49 -7.90 -12.29
CA PRO A 52 0.47 -7.50 -11.31
C PRO A 52 1.04 -6.73 -10.11
N LEU A 53 2.21 -7.11 -9.62
CA LEU A 53 2.88 -6.39 -8.52
C LEU A 53 3.33 -4.98 -8.93
N GLU A 54 3.72 -4.78 -10.19
CA GLU A 54 4.08 -3.46 -10.71
C GLU A 54 2.84 -2.57 -10.76
N ALA A 55 1.70 -3.10 -11.21
CA ALA A 55 0.43 -2.39 -11.19
C ALA A 55 0.02 -1.99 -9.75
N VAL A 56 0.17 -2.90 -8.79
CA VAL A 56 -0.06 -2.61 -7.36
C VAL A 56 0.87 -1.49 -6.87
N THR A 57 2.17 -1.63 -7.13
CA THR A 57 3.19 -0.68 -6.66
C THR A 57 2.96 0.71 -7.23
N ARG A 58 2.64 0.81 -8.53
CA ARG A 58 2.30 2.07 -9.18
C ARG A 58 1.10 2.74 -8.52
N VAL A 59 -0.02 2.02 -8.40
CA VAL A 59 -1.26 2.59 -7.88
C VAL A 59 -1.10 2.97 -6.40
N ALA A 60 -0.45 2.12 -5.60
CA ALA A 60 -0.15 2.41 -4.20
C ALA A 60 0.75 3.65 -4.04
N SER A 61 1.73 3.84 -4.93
CA SER A 61 2.59 5.04 -4.93
C SER A 61 1.78 6.31 -5.16
N ILE A 62 0.87 6.30 -6.15
CA ILE A 62 -0.05 7.42 -6.41
C ILE A 62 -0.93 7.68 -5.17
N CYS A 63 -1.48 6.63 -4.55
CA CYS A 63 -2.28 6.76 -3.34
C CYS A 63 -1.49 7.38 -2.18
N TYR A 64 -0.27 6.90 -1.93
CA TYR A 64 0.60 7.38 -0.87
C TYR A 64 0.97 8.86 -1.07
N LEU A 65 1.39 9.22 -2.28
CA LEU A 65 1.75 10.60 -2.63
C LEU A 65 0.55 11.56 -2.52
N ASN A 66 -0.64 11.13 -2.95
CA ASN A 66 -1.88 11.90 -2.76
C ASN A 66 -2.22 12.12 -1.29
N HIS A 67 -2.05 11.10 -0.46
CA HIS A 67 -2.28 11.20 0.97
C HIS A 67 -1.26 12.15 1.63
N PHE A 68 0.01 12.01 1.27
CA PHE A 68 1.12 12.72 1.87
C PHE A 68 1.18 14.20 1.49
N LEU A 69 1.03 14.48 0.19
CA LEU A 69 1.18 15.81 -0.39
C LEU A 69 -0.17 16.53 -0.50
N ILE A 70 -1.16 15.97 -1.20
CA ILE A 70 -2.40 16.69 -1.48
C ILE A 70 -3.33 16.76 -0.24
N VAL A 71 -3.39 15.69 0.57
CA VAL A 71 -4.31 15.55 1.73
C VAL A 71 -5.78 15.60 1.29
N SER A 72 -6.09 14.92 0.19
CA SER A 72 -7.48 14.66 -0.16
C SER A 72 -8.11 13.75 0.90
N PRO A 73 -9.22 14.16 1.56
CA PRO A 73 -9.89 13.28 2.51
C PRO A 73 -10.26 11.96 1.87
N SER A 74 -10.20 10.87 2.63
CA SER A 74 -10.64 9.53 2.20
C SER A 74 -12.05 9.55 1.60
N SER A 75 -12.95 10.34 2.18
CA SER A 75 -14.33 10.51 1.73
C SER A 75 -14.49 11.36 0.47
N SER A 76 -13.44 11.97 -0.09
CA SER A 76 -13.49 12.73 -1.33
C SER A 76 -13.70 11.83 -2.56
N GLY A 77 -14.19 12.38 -3.67
CA GLY A 77 -14.34 11.63 -4.92
C GLY A 77 -13.01 11.01 -5.39
N LEU A 78 -11.92 11.78 -5.30
CA LEU A 78 -10.57 11.30 -5.62
C LEU A 78 -10.11 10.21 -4.65
N GLY A 79 -10.28 10.41 -3.34
CA GLY A 79 -9.90 9.42 -2.32
C GLY A 79 -10.59 8.07 -2.50
N ARG A 80 -11.90 8.08 -2.77
CA ARG A 80 -12.67 6.85 -3.07
C ARG A 80 -12.22 6.19 -4.36
N ALA A 81 -11.97 6.97 -5.41
CA ALA A 81 -11.49 6.44 -6.69
C ALA A 81 -10.13 5.77 -6.54
N LEU A 82 -9.17 6.43 -5.89
CA LEU A 82 -7.84 5.89 -5.62
C LEU A 82 -7.91 4.60 -4.78
N THR A 83 -8.72 4.60 -3.73
CA THR A 83 -8.96 3.41 -2.89
C THR A 83 -9.51 2.25 -3.71
N LYS A 84 -10.50 2.51 -4.57
CA LYS A 84 -11.07 1.52 -5.47
C LYS A 84 -10.05 0.98 -6.46
N HIS A 85 -9.26 1.85 -7.10
CA HIS A 85 -8.21 1.44 -8.04
C HIS A 85 -7.14 0.57 -7.37
N LEU A 86 -6.71 0.94 -6.17
CA LEU A 86 -5.73 0.17 -5.41
C LEU A 86 -6.28 -1.20 -5.01
N LYS A 87 -7.54 -1.24 -4.53
CA LYS A 87 -8.24 -2.49 -4.24
C LYS A 87 -8.30 -3.40 -5.48
N THR A 88 -8.68 -2.87 -6.64
CA THR A 88 -8.72 -3.62 -7.90
C THR A 88 -7.34 -4.13 -8.32
N ALA A 89 -6.28 -3.32 -8.19
CA ALA A 89 -4.91 -3.75 -8.50
C ALA A 89 -4.44 -4.89 -7.59
N LEU A 90 -4.71 -4.79 -6.28
CA LEU A 90 -4.39 -5.82 -5.30
C LEU A 90 -5.18 -7.11 -5.55
N ASP A 91 -6.46 -7.01 -5.92
CA ASP A 91 -7.29 -8.18 -6.24
C ASP A 91 -6.81 -8.90 -7.52
N GLY A 92 -6.27 -8.15 -8.48
CA GLY A 92 -5.60 -8.71 -9.66
C GLY A 92 -4.24 -9.36 -9.37
N CYS A 93 -3.62 -9.04 -8.23
CA CYS A 93 -2.32 -9.56 -7.82
C CYS A 93 -2.49 -10.73 -6.83
N LYS A 94 -2.74 -11.92 -7.37
CA LYS A 94 -2.97 -13.14 -6.55
C LYS A 94 -1.76 -13.47 -5.67
N LEU A 95 -2.02 -13.85 -4.41
CA LEU A 95 -0.98 -14.24 -3.45
C LEU A 95 -0.11 -15.40 -3.96
N SER A 96 -0.66 -16.32 -4.74
CA SER A 96 0.09 -17.43 -5.35
C SER A 96 1.22 -16.96 -6.27
N LEU A 97 1.09 -15.78 -6.89
CA LEU A 97 2.16 -15.18 -7.69
C LEU A 97 3.31 -14.67 -6.83
N LEU A 98 3.02 -14.29 -5.58
CA LEU A 98 4.01 -13.74 -4.64
C LEU A 98 4.83 -14.85 -3.99
N VAL A 99 4.24 -16.03 -3.76
CA VAL A 99 4.93 -17.20 -3.17
C VAL A 99 6.13 -17.64 -4.02
N ALA A 100 6.08 -17.45 -5.33
CA ALA A 100 7.17 -17.80 -6.25
C ALA A 100 8.28 -16.73 -6.31
N LEU A 101 8.14 -15.61 -5.59
CA LEU A 101 9.01 -14.45 -5.64
C LEU A 101 9.73 -14.23 -4.30
N PRO A 102 10.81 -13.42 -4.25
CA PRO A 102 11.54 -13.14 -3.02
C PRO A 102 10.66 -12.50 -1.94
N ASN A 103 11.02 -12.67 -0.66
CA ASN A 103 10.26 -12.12 0.50
C ASN A 103 9.95 -10.61 0.41
N GLN A 104 10.79 -9.81 -0.26
CA GLN A 104 10.55 -8.38 -0.50
C GLN A 104 9.26 -8.10 -1.29
N THR A 105 8.80 -9.06 -2.09
CA THR A 105 7.56 -8.98 -2.85
C THR A 105 6.32 -8.99 -1.94
N PHE A 106 6.34 -9.76 -0.85
CA PHE A 106 5.30 -9.66 0.18
C PHE A 106 5.36 -8.33 0.92
N GLY A 107 6.56 -7.79 1.13
CA GLY A 107 6.75 -6.46 1.70
C GLY A 107 6.05 -5.36 0.89
N LEU A 108 6.24 -5.34 -0.44
CA LEU A 108 5.56 -4.39 -1.34
C LEU A 108 4.03 -4.54 -1.29
N TYR A 109 3.56 -5.78 -1.31
CA TYR A 109 2.12 -6.06 -1.26
C TYR A 109 1.49 -5.57 0.05
N VAL A 110 2.17 -5.81 1.18
CA VAL A 110 1.73 -5.37 2.50
C VAL A 110 1.83 -3.87 2.68
N TRP A 111 2.87 -3.24 2.17
CA TRP A 111 2.97 -1.79 2.09
C TRP A 111 1.75 -1.21 1.35
N ALA A 112 1.38 -1.77 0.20
CA ALA A 112 0.20 -1.35 -0.53
C ALA A 112 -1.12 -1.57 0.24
N LEU A 113 -1.22 -2.64 1.04
CA LEU A 113 -2.38 -2.86 1.91
C LEU A 113 -2.50 -1.79 3.01
N PHE A 114 -1.39 -1.39 3.63
CA PHE A 114 -1.39 -0.29 4.60
C PHE A 114 -1.83 1.03 3.97
N VAL A 115 -1.28 1.36 2.80
CA VAL A 115 -1.68 2.55 2.03
C VAL A 115 -3.18 2.53 1.73
N GLY A 116 -3.71 1.38 1.29
CA GLY A 116 -5.13 1.22 1.02
C GLY A 116 -6.01 1.33 2.25
N ALA A 117 -5.64 0.69 3.36
CA ALA A 117 -6.38 0.75 4.63
C ALA A 117 -6.42 2.18 5.20
N GLN A 118 -5.32 2.94 5.09
CA GLN A 118 -5.26 4.36 5.44
C GLN A 118 -6.11 5.22 4.49
N GLY A 119 -5.99 4.99 3.17
CA GLY A 119 -6.80 5.67 2.16
C GLY A 119 -8.30 5.42 2.34
N ALA A 120 -8.68 4.26 2.84
CA ALA A 120 -10.05 3.84 3.12
C ALA A 120 -10.58 4.25 4.51
N LEU A 121 -9.91 5.15 5.25
CA LEU A 121 -10.38 5.53 6.59
C LEU A 121 -11.84 6.04 6.57
N GLY A 122 -12.69 5.44 7.40
CA GLY A 122 -14.12 5.76 7.46
C GLY A 122 -14.95 5.22 6.28
N GLN A 123 -14.35 4.40 5.41
CA GLN A 123 -15.02 3.76 4.28
C GLN A 123 -15.21 2.25 4.53
N PRO A 124 -16.26 1.62 3.98
CA PRO A 124 -16.50 0.19 4.14
C PRO A 124 -15.38 -0.67 3.53
N GLU A 125 -14.65 -0.17 2.53
CA GLU A 125 -13.54 -0.87 1.90
C GLU A 125 -12.36 -1.13 2.84
N ARG A 126 -12.24 -0.39 3.95
CA ARG A 126 -11.11 -0.54 4.89
C ARG A 126 -10.97 -1.98 5.38
N GLN A 127 -12.08 -2.60 5.75
CA GLN A 127 -12.11 -3.96 6.28
C GLN A 127 -11.48 -4.96 5.30
N TRP A 128 -11.71 -4.79 3.99
CA TRP A 128 -11.13 -5.64 2.95
C TRP A 128 -9.60 -5.61 2.93
N PHE A 129 -8.98 -4.45 3.18
CA PHE A 129 -7.53 -4.30 3.26
C PHE A 129 -6.99 -4.93 4.55
N VAL A 130 -7.65 -4.66 5.67
CA VAL A 130 -7.28 -5.16 6.99
C VAL A 130 -7.31 -6.69 7.01
N GLU A 131 -8.38 -7.33 6.52
CA GLU A 131 -8.49 -8.79 6.43
C GLU A 131 -7.37 -9.41 5.57
N ARG A 132 -7.03 -8.78 4.44
CA ARG A 132 -5.95 -9.26 3.57
C ARG A 132 -4.57 -9.09 4.20
N LEU A 133 -4.34 -8.01 4.94
CA LEU A 133 -3.12 -7.80 5.72
C LEU A 133 -2.95 -8.92 6.74
N ALA A 134 -4.03 -9.22 7.44
CA ALA A 134 -4.16 -10.31 8.37
C ALA A 134 -3.73 -11.64 7.74
N ARG A 135 -4.27 -11.98 6.56
CA ARG A 135 -3.91 -13.22 5.83
C ARG A 135 -2.44 -13.30 5.45
N VAL A 136 -1.88 -12.22 4.90
CA VAL A 136 -0.47 -12.20 4.49
C VAL A 136 0.46 -12.33 5.69
N ALA A 137 0.14 -11.68 6.81
CA ALA A 137 0.90 -11.82 8.05
C ALA A 137 0.98 -13.28 8.52
N MET A 138 -0.11 -14.05 8.40
CA MET A 138 -0.11 -15.49 8.73
C MET A 138 0.80 -16.29 7.80
N ILE A 139 0.69 -16.08 6.48
CA ILE A 139 1.52 -16.77 5.48
C ILE A 139 3.00 -16.52 5.73
N CYS A 140 3.37 -15.27 5.98
CA CYS A 140 4.74 -14.85 6.23
C CYS A 140 5.20 -15.05 7.69
N LYS A 141 4.31 -15.57 8.56
CA LYS A 141 4.54 -15.77 10.00
C LYS A 141 5.04 -14.52 10.72
N TRP A 142 4.55 -13.35 10.32
CA TRP A 142 4.85 -12.09 11.00
C TRP A 142 3.98 -11.93 12.23
N GLN A 143 4.61 -11.73 13.39
CA GLN A 143 3.94 -11.81 14.69
C GLN A 143 3.91 -10.48 15.44
N SER A 144 4.71 -9.51 15.02
CA SER A 144 4.91 -8.27 15.76
C SER A 144 4.90 -7.06 14.84
N TRP A 145 4.38 -5.95 15.37
CA TRP A 145 4.42 -4.66 14.70
C TRP A 145 5.86 -4.22 14.42
N GLU A 146 6.80 -4.54 15.31
CA GLU A 146 8.21 -4.15 15.19
C GLU A 146 8.88 -4.78 13.96
N GLN A 147 8.57 -6.04 13.66
CA GLN A 147 9.05 -6.72 12.44
C GLN A 147 8.53 -6.01 11.19
N ILE A 148 7.23 -5.71 11.17
CA ILE A 148 6.57 -5.04 10.05
C ILE A 148 7.06 -3.62 9.88
N SER A 149 7.11 -2.85 10.97
CA SER A 149 7.57 -1.47 10.95
C SER A 149 9.00 -1.38 10.41
N LYS A 150 9.87 -2.34 10.75
CA LYS A 150 11.22 -2.42 10.17
C LYS A 150 11.17 -2.71 8.68
N LEU A 151 10.38 -3.69 8.23
CA LEU A 151 10.20 -4.00 6.81
C LEU A 151 9.64 -2.81 6.02
N MET A 152 8.70 -2.06 6.58
CA MET A 152 8.12 -0.89 5.94
C MET A 152 9.15 0.22 5.68
N THR A 153 10.26 0.26 6.42
CA THR A 153 11.34 1.22 6.16
C THR A 153 12.07 0.99 4.83
N GLU A 154 11.88 -0.16 4.17
CA GLU A 154 12.37 -0.43 2.82
C GLU A 154 11.50 0.20 1.71
N PHE A 155 10.34 0.76 2.08
CA PHE A 155 9.36 1.36 1.16
C PHE A 155 9.05 2.80 1.55
N PHE A 156 8.11 3.44 0.85
CA PHE A 156 7.63 4.77 1.22
C PHE A 156 6.88 4.72 2.55
N PHE A 157 7.62 4.99 3.61
CA PHE A 157 7.15 4.97 4.99
C PHE A 157 7.95 6.00 5.78
N VAL A 158 7.26 7.02 6.29
CA VAL A 158 7.86 8.02 7.15
C VAL A 158 7.43 7.70 8.57
N ALA A 159 8.32 7.08 9.35
CA ALA A 159 8.01 6.60 10.69
C ALA A 159 7.36 7.66 11.60
N ALA A 160 7.78 8.92 11.49
CA ALA A 160 7.21 10.03 12.27
C ALA A 160 5.73 10.34 11.93
N LEU A 161 5.26 9.93 10.76
CA LEU A 161 3.95 10.25 10.20
C LEU A 161 3.03 9.04 10.14
N ASP A 162 3.57 7.91 9.70
CA ASP A 162 2.78 6.74 9.34
C ASP A 162 2.65 5.74 10.49
N SER A 163 3.64 5.67 11.39
CA SER A 163 3.75 4.58 12.39
C SER A 163 2.53 4.44 13.29
N LEU A 164 1.95 5.54 13.77
CA LEU A 164 0.79 5.49 14.67
C LEU A 164 -0.46 4.97 13.95
N ASN A 165 -0.73 5.48 12.75
CA ASN A 165 -1.88 5.05 11.95
C ASN A 165 -1.72 3.60 11.49
N TRP A 166 -0.52 3.22 11.05
CA TRP A 166 -0.25 1.88 10.53
C TRP A 166 -0.20 0.84 11.65
N ARG A 167 0.28 1.22 12.83
CA ARG A 167 0.17 0.38 14.02
C ARG A 167 -1.29 0.11 14.36
N SER A 168 -2.16 1.12 14.32
CA SER A 168 -3.59 0.91 14.54
C SER A 168 -4.22 -0.03 13.49
N ILE A 169 -3.82 0.07 12.22
CA ILE A 169 -4.25 -0.85 11.15
C ILE A 169 -3.76 -2.28 11.43
N TRP A 170 -2.52 -2.42 11.88
CA TRP A 170 -1.94 -3.72 12.24
C TRP A 170 -2.67 -4.35 13.43
N ASP A 171 -2.89 -3.58 14.49
CA ASP A 171 -3.60 -4.05 15.68
C ASP A 171 -5.05 -4.47 15.32
N GLU A 172 -5.72 -3.72 14.44
CA GLU A 172 -7.03 -4.10 13.88
C GLU A 172 -6.98 -5.45 13.15
N ALA A 173 -5.97 -5.66 12.29
CA ALA A 173 -5.78 -6.91 11.57
C ALA A 173 -5.50 -8.09 12.51
N MET A 174 -4.72 -7.89 13.57
CA MET A 174 -4.35 -8.96 14.51
C MET A 174 -5.45 -9.27 15.53
N THR A 175 -6.37 -8.33 15.80
CA THR A 175 -7.47 -8.51 16.76
C THR A 175 -8.74 -9.12 16.15
N GLY A 176 -9.00 -8.86 14.86
CA GLY A 176 -10.21 -9.32 14.15
C GLY A 176 -10.25 -10.80 13.78
N PHE A 177 -9.24 -11.60 14.14
CA PHE A 177 -9.15 -13.00 13.71
C PHE A 177 -10.00 -13.95 14.57
N VAL A 178 -11.17 -14.31 14.04
CA VAL A 178 -11.85 -15.58 14.31
C VAL A 178 -11.90 -16.34 12.99
N ILE A 179 -11.30 -17.53 12.94
CA ILE A 179 -11.13 -18.34 11.74
C ILE A 179 -12.50 -18.77 11.20
N SER A 180 -12.72 -18.65 9.89
CA SER A 180 -13.81 -19.35 9.18
C SER A 180 -13.26 -20.56 8.42
N GLU A 181 -13.90 -21.72 8.56
CA GLU A 181 -13.48 -23.03 8.05
C GLU A 181 -13.19 -23.07 6.53
N SER A 182 -13.74 -22.12 5.75
CA SER A 182 -13.50 -22.05 4.30
C SER A 182 -12.09 -21.59 3.92
N GLU A 183 -11.42 -20.83 4.78
CA GLU A 183 -10.08 -20.29 4.50
C GLU A 183 -8.97 -21.30 4.86
N GLU A 184 -9.27 -22.25 5.74
CA GLU A 184 -8.37 -23.33 6.14
C GLU A 184 -8.06 -24.29 4.96
N LEU A 185 -8.98 -24.40 3.99
CA LEU A 185 -8.82 -25.20 2.78
C LEU A 185 -7.90 -24.56 1.74
N GLU A 186 -8.00 -23.24 1.50
CA GLU A 186 -7.01 -22.52 0.66
C GLU A 186 -5.63 -22.53 1.34
N PHE A 187 -5.59 -22.35 2.66
CA PHE A 187 -4.38 -22.40 3.47
C PHE A 187 -3.69 -23.77 3.41
N SER A 188 -4.46 -24.86 3.52
CA SER A 188 -3.95 -26.22 3.37
C SER A 188 -3.46 -26.52 1.94
N SER A 189 -4.07 -25.90 0.92
CA SER A 189 -3.63 -26.05 -0.46
C SER A 189 -2.33 -25.29 -0.76
N LEU A 190 -2.11 -24.13 -0.13
CA LEU A 190 -0.87 -23.35 -0.24
C LEU A 190 0.27 -23.97 0.56
N LEU A 191 -0.01 -24.58 1.72
CA LEU A 191 0.99 -25.28 2.54
C LEU A 191 1.29 -26.70 2.03
N GLY A 192 0.32 -27.38 1.41
CA GLY A 192 0.48 -28.73 0.88
C GLY A 192 1.34 -28.81 -0.39
N THR A 193 1.56 -27.68 -1.07
CA THR A 193 2.41 -27.59 -2.27
C THR A 193 3.89 -27.31 -1.95
N GLY A 194 4.46 -27.87 -0.88
CA GLY A 194 5.91 -28.08 -0.72
C GLY A 194 6.89 -26.90 -0.91
N ALA A 195 6.42 -25.65 -1.03
CA ALA A 195 7.23 -24.50 -1.41
C ALA A 195 7.93 -23.81 -0.23
N LEU A 196 7.68 -24.23 1.00
CA LEU A 196 8.29 -23.65 2.21
C LEU A 196 9.33 -24.57 2.87
N SER A 197 10.01 -25.38 2.07
CA SER A 197 11.28 -25.99 2.48
C SER A 197 12.43 -25.18 1.86
N LEU A 198 12.74 -24.02 2.44
CA LEU A 198 14.08 -23.43 2.56
C LEU A 198 13.97 -21.96 3.04
N ILE A 199 14.22 -21.79 4.34
CA ILE A 199 14.79 -20.61 5.04
C ILE A 199 13.92 -19.37 5.13
#